data_AF-A0A7V7V4K4-F1
#
_entry.id   AF-A0A7V7V4K4-F1
#
_cell.length_a   1.000
_cell.length_b   1.000
_cell.length_c   1.000
_cell.angle_alpha   90.00
_cell.angle_beta   90.00
_cell.angle_gamma   90.00
#
_symmetry.space_group_name_H-M   'P 1'
#
loop_
_entity.id
_entity.type
_entity.pdbx_description
1 polymer ?
#
loop_
_entity_poly.entity_id
_entity_poly.type
_entity_poly.pdbx_seq_one_letter_code
_entity_poly.pdbx_strand_id
1 'polypeptide(L)'
;MLTNNSPENILHTVYEGKMISSGDNSPSIKINGTKLQYLLVMLHLGFESNAIKMMLSWTNEEFEEHINSLEVEGLLKKTGGRYYPTCMVITAYEGKNLYNLCKPLIKPTFKIIENYSNQIEALSKRIETFNHLSKESYSLLLYSGVLLDFGQINYIEENYL
;
A
#
# COMPACT_ATOMS: atom_id res chain seq x y z
N MET A 1 7.15 -23.90 -2.77
CA MET A 1 7.22 -23.90 -4.26
C MET A 1 7.80 -22.57 -4.66
N LEU A 2 8.93 -22.56 -5.35
CA LEU A 2 9.58 -21.38 -5.90
C LEU A 2 8.54 -20.62 -6.74
N THR A 3 8.04 -19.50 -6.21
CA THR A 3 7.23 -18.59 -7.01
C THR A 3 8.11 -18.00 -8.11
N ASN A 4 7.49 -17.62 -9.22
CA ASN A 4 8.05 -17.03 -10.44
C ASN A 4 8.83 -15.70 -10.20
N ASN A 5 9.71 -15.65 -9.22
CA ASN A 5 10.55 -14.50 -8.88
C ASN A 5 11.82 -14.49 -9.74
N SER A 6 11.75 -15.00 -10.98
CA SER A 6 12.86 -14.82 -11.89
C SER A 6 13.05 -13.31 -12.11
N PRO A 7 14.30 -12.85 -12.22
CA PRO A 7 14.62 -11.47 -12.56
C PRO A 7 13.78 -10.87 -13.68
N GLU A 8 13.57 -11.64 -14.76
CA GLU A 8 12.80 -11.16 -15.91
C GLU A 8 11.33 -10.93 -15.54
N ASN A 9 10.74 -11.82 -14.74
CA ASN A 9 9.35 -11.68 -14.30
C ASN A 9 9.16 -10.45 -13.41
N ILE A 10 10.16 -10.08 -12.60
CA ILE A 10 10.11 -8.85 -11.79
C ILE A 10 9.97 -7.64 -12.71
N LEU A 11 10.77 -7.54 -13.78
CA LEU A 11 10.75 -6.39 -14.69
C LEU A 11 9.50 -6.34 -15.59
N HIS A 12 8.86 -7.49 -15.84
CA HIS A 12 7.62 -7.56 -16.60
C HIS A 12 6.35 -7.45 -15.73
N THR A 13 6.49 -7.41 -14.41
CA THR A 13 5.36 -7.24 -13.50
C THR A 13 5.01 -5.76 -13.36
N VAL A 14 3.73 -5.44 -13.54
CA VAL A 14 3.21 -4.11 -13.23
C VAL A 14 3.01 -4.01 -11.71
N TYR A 15 3.76 -3.11 -11.07
CA TYR A 15 3.59 -2.80 -9.66
C TYR A 15 2.73 -1.56 -9.50
N GLU A 16 1.83 -1.63 -8.53
CA GLU A 16 1.10 -0.47 -8.04
C GLU A 16 1.81 0.06 -6.80
N GLY A 17 2.15 1.34 -6.79
CA GLY A 17 2.58 2.02 -5.57
C GLY A 17 1.50 2.98 -5.09
N LYS A 18 1.19 2.89 -3.79
CA LYS A 18 0.26 3.79 -3.12
C LYS A 18 1.01 4.67 -2.14
N MET A 19 0.69 5.96 -2.13
CA MET A 19 1.18 6.93 -1.16
C MET A 19 -0.02 7.50 -0.43
N ILE A 20 -0.05 7.39 0.89
CA ILE A 20 -1.23 7.76 1.71
C ILE A 20 -1.35 9.27 1.89
N SER A 21 -0.26 10.03 1.69
CA SER A 21 -0.25 11.50 1.76
C SER A 21 0.67 12.04 0.68
N SER A 22 0.15 12.82 -0.26
CA SER A 22 0.88 13.38 -1.40
C SER A 22 1.00 14.92 -1.38
N GLY A 23 0.93 15.55 -0.19
CA GLY A 23 1.19 16.99 0.00
C GLY A 23 2.69 17.32 0.01
N ASP A 24 3.11 18.35 0.74
CA ASP A 24 4.54 18.71 0.98
C ASP A 24 5.33 17.64 1.78
N ASN A 25 4.84 16.41 1.84
CA ASN A 25 5.35 15.34 2.68
C ASN A 25 6.02 14.28 1.81
N SER A 26 7.24 13.90 2.21
CA SER A 26 8.09 12.84 1.64
C SER A 26 7.33 11.55 1.28
N PRO A 27 7.82 10.77 0.30
CA PRO A 27 9.08 10.97 -0.41
C PRO A 27 8.99 11.94 -1.59
N SER A 28 10.02 12.78 -1.78
CA SER A 28 10.08 13.73 -2.92
C SER A 28 10.40 13.05 -4.25
N ILE A 29 10.85 11.80 -4.20
CA ILE A 29 11.26 11.01 -5.36
C ILE A 29 10.08 10.25 -5.97
N LYS A 30 10.08 10.17 -7.30
CA LYS A 30 9.09 9.40 -8.04
C LYS A 30 9.48 7.91 -8.09
N ILE A 31 8.75 7.09 -7.34
CA ILE A 31 8.92 5.62 -7.36
C ILE A 31 8.10 4.99 -8.49
N ASN A 32 6.82 5.37 -8.59
CA ASN A 32 5.89 4.74 -9.54
C ASN A 32 6.28 5.01 -11.00
N GLY A 33 6.33 3.94 -11.79
CA GLY A 33 6.67 4.01 -13.21
C GLY A 33 8.15 4.29 -13.48
N THR A 34 9.01 4.23 -12.45
CA THR A 34 10.47 4.31 -12.60
C THR A 34 11.12 2.97 -12.25
N LYS A 35 12.41 2.81 -12.57
CA LYS A 35 13.16 1.60 -12.21
C LYS A 35 13.31 1.40 -10.68
N LEU A 36 13.04 2.44 -9.88
CA LEU A 36 13.12 2.37 -8.42
C LEU A 36 12.11 1.38 -7.81
N GLN A 37 10.95 1.21 -8.44
CA GLN A 37 9.97 0.21 -7.97
C GLN A 37 10.55 -1.21 -8.05
N TYR A 38 11.31 -1.52 -9.11
CA TYR A 38 11.95 -2.82 -9.27
C TYR A 38 13.12 -3.00 -8.30
N LEU A 39 13.92 -1.93 -8.08
CA LEU A 39 14.97 -1.92 -7.07
C LEU A 39 14.42 -2.30 -5.69
N LEU A 40 13.33 -1.67 -5.24
CA LEU A 40 12.70 -1.96 -3.96
C LEU A 40 12.22 -3.41 -3.87
N VAL A 41 11.61 -3.94 -4.94
CA VAL A 41 11.16 -5.34 -4.98
C VAL A 41 12.34 -6.32 -4.96
N MET A 42 13.41 -6.06 -5.70
CA MET A 42 14.59 -6.91 -5.71
C MET A 42 15.32 -6.92 -4.36
N LEU A 43 15.41 -5.76 -3.70
CA LEU A 43 15.97 -5.66 -2.35
C LEU A 43 15.10 -6.41 -1.33
N HIS A 44 13.77 -6.28 -1.41
CA HIS A 44 12.81 -7.03 -0.58
C HIS A 44 12.98 -8.55 -0.74
N LEU A 45 13.21 -9.02 -1.96
CA LEU A 45 13.45 -10.42 -2.28
C LEU A 45 14.88 -10.89 -1.95
N GLY A 46 15.76 -10.00 -1.49
CA GLY A 46 17.12 -10.33 -1.06
C GLY A 46 18.13 -10.52 -2.21
N PHE A 47 17.90 -9.90 -3.36
CA PHE A 47 18.88 -9.89 -4.45
C PHE A 47 20.14 -9.10 -4.06
N GLU A 48 21.30 -9.62 -4.46
CA GLU A 48 22.59 -8.95 -4.22
C GLU A 48 22.80 -7.77 -5.18
N SER A 49 23.50 -6.72 -4.75
CA SER A 49 23.63 -5.46 -5.50
C SER A 49 24.19 -5.64 -6.91
N ASN A 50 25.11 -6.58 -7.12
CA ASN A 50 25.67 -6.87 -8.45
C ASN A 50 24.63 -7.46 -9.41
N ALA A 51 23.73 -8.31 -8.91
CA ALA A 51 22.65 -8.87 -9.72
C ALA A 51 21.66 -7.77 -10.12
N ILE A 52 21.29 -6.90 -9.17
CA ILE A 52 20.38 -5.79 -9.39
C ILE A 52 20.93 -4.82 -10.46
N LYS A 53 22.20 -4.42 -10.33
CA LYS A 53 22.86 -3.54 -11.31
C LYS A 53 22.81 -4.10 -12.72
N MET A 54 23.14 -5.38 -12.90
CA MET A 54 23.05 -6.02 -14.21
C MET A 54 21.62 -6.02 -14.76
N MET A 55 20.64 -6.37 -13.94
CA MET A 55 19.22 -6.45 -14.36
C MET A 55 18.63 -5.10 -14.73
N LEU A 56 19.00 -4.05 -13.99
CA LEU A 56 18.53 -2.69 -14.26
C LEU A 56 19.39 -1.95 -15.27
N SER A 57 20.48 -2.58 -15.73
CA SER A 57 21.49 -2.00 -16.62
C SER A 57 22.05 -0.69 -16.06
N TRP A 58 22.40 -0.72 -14.77
CA TRP A 58 22.95 0.42 -14.04
C TRP A 58 24.45 0.27 -13.81
N THR A 59 25.16 1.40 -13.85
CA THR A 59 26.54 1.48 -13.37
C THR A 59 26.60 1.42 -11.84
N ASN A 60 27.81 1.38 -11.28
CA ASN A 60 27.96 1.48 -9.82
C ASN A 60 27.51 2.85 -9.32
N GLU A 61 27.85 3.91 -10.05
CA GLU A 61 27.51 5.29 -9.71
C GLU A 61 25.99 5.49 -9.69
N GLU A 62 25.28 5.07 -10.75
CA GLU A 62 23.81 5.15 -10.81
C GLU A 62 23.15 4.38 -9.67
N PHE A 63 23.65 3.19 -9.36
CA PHE A 63 23.13 2.38 -8.26
C PHE A 63 23.32 3.07 -6.90
N GLU A 64 24.51 3.58 -6.61
CA GLU A 64 24.77 4.27 -5.35
C GLU A 64 23.99 5.59 -5.25
N GLU A 65 23.82 6.34 -6.35
CA GLU A 65 22.94 7.52 -6.39
C GLU A 65 21.49 7.17 -6.01
N HIS A 66 20.95 6.08 -6.57
CA HIS A 66 19.60 5.63 -6.26
C HIS A 66 19.45 5.09 -4.83
N ILE A 67 20.44 4.35 -4.32
CA ILE A 67 20.46 3.88 -2.93
C ILE A 67 20.49 5.09 -1.98
N ASN A 68 21.41 6.03 -2.19
CA ASN A 68 21.53 7.22 -1.35
C ASN A 68 20.24 8.05 -1.37
N SER A 69 19.66 8.25 -2.55
CA SER A 69 18.39 8.96 -2.69
C SER A 69 17.26 8.30 -1.90
N LEU A 70 17.16 6.97 -1.95
CA LEU A 70 16.16 6.22 -1.18
C LEU A 70 16.44 6.23 0.33
N GLU A 71 17.71 6.18 0.76
CA GLU A 71 18.08 6.28 2.18
C GLU A 71 17.77 7.67 2.75
N VAL A 72 18.06 8.74 2.01
CA VAL A 72 17.75 10.13 2.41
C VAL A 72 16.24 10.34 2.59
N GLU A 73 15.43 9.74 1.72
CA GLU A 73 13.97 9.75 1.81
C GLU A 73 13.42 8.78 2.89
N GLY A 74 14.31 8.07 3.60
CA GLY A 74 13.94 7.12 4.64
C GLY A 74 13.24 5.86 4.12
N LEU A 75 13.34 5.57 2.82
CA LEU A 75 12.73 4.43 2.12
C LEU A 75 13.61 3.17 2.12
N LEU A 76 14.89 3.33 2.48
CA LEU A 76 15.84 2.24 2.67
C LEU A 76 16.53 2.36 4.02
N LYS A 77 16.93 1.20 4.55
CA LYS A 77 17.87 1.10 5.68
C LYS A 77 18.92 0.04 5.39
N LYS A 78 20.15 0.28 5.84
CA LYS A 78 21.20 -0.73 5.82
C LYS A 78 21.25 -1.49 7.14
N THR A 79 21.24 -2.82 7.09
CA THR A 79 21.37 -3.68 8.28
C THR A 79 22.22 -4.90 7.93
N GLY A 80 23.29 -5.16 8.69
CA GLY A 80 24.17 -6.32 8.45
C GLY A 80 24.81 -6.32 7.06
N GLY A 81 25.09 -5.15 6.49
CA GLY A 81 25.68 -5.01 5.15
C GLY A 81 24.70 -5.09 3.98
N ARG A 82 23.41 -5.33 4.24
CA ARG A 82 22.35 -5.42 3.22
C ARG A 82 21.37 -4.26 3.32
N TYR A 83 20.81 -3.85 2.18
CA TYR A 83 19.78 -2.81 2.11
C TYR A 83 18.39 -3.45 2.19
N TYR A 84 17.50 -2.81 2.95
CA TYR A 84 16.13 -3.24 3.15
C TYR A 84 15.16 -2.08 2.92
N PRO A 85 14.10 -2.28 2.11
CA PRO A 85 12.97 -1.36 2.08
C PRO A 85 12.39 -1.15 3.47
N THR A 86 12.16 0.12 3.81
CA THR A 86 11.40 0.50 5.01
C THR A 86 9.93 0.73 4.68
N CYS A 87 9.62 1.02 3.41
CA CYS A 87 8.26 0.98 2.89
C CYS A 87 7.79 -0.47 2.74
N MET A 88 6.47 -0.66 2.81
CA MET A 88 5.88 -1.98 2.64
C MET A 88 5.95 -2.40 1.18
N VAL A 89 6.66 -3.48 0.90
CA VAL A 89 6.70 -4.13 -0.41
C VAL A 89 5.97 -5.46 -0.28
N ILE A 90 4.93 -5.65 -1.10
CA ILE A 90 4.12 -6.86 -1.11
C ILE A 90 4.16 -7.44 -2.52
N THR A 91 4.77 -8.60 -2.66
CA THR A 91 4.71 -9.37 -3.91
C THR A 91 3.35 -10.04 -4.09
N ALA A 92 3.01 -10.46 -5.30
CA ALA A 92 1.76 -11.18 -5.56
C ALA A 92 1.60 -12.44 -4.68
N TYR A 93 2.70 -13.14 -4.41
CA TYR A 93 2.69 -14.30 -3.52
C TYR A 93 2.38 -13.92 -2.06
N GLU A 94 3.06 -12.89 -1.55
CA GLU A 94 2.83 -12.39 -0.18
C GLU A 94 1.42 -11.82 -0.02
N GLY A 95 0.92 -11.11 -1.04
CA GLY A 95 -0.44 -10.59 -1.06
C GLY A 95 -1.49 -11.71 -0.92
N LYS A 96 -1.29 -12.84 -1.61
CA LYS A 96 -2.16 -14.02 -1.47
C LYS A 96 -2.10 -14.59 -0.05
N ASN A 97 -0.91 -14.65 0.55
CA ASN A 97 -0.74 -15.13 1.92
C ASN A 97 -1.42 -14.18 2.93
N LEU A 98 -1.21 -12.87 2.78
CA LEU A 98 -1.83 -11.85 3.61
C LEU A 98 -3.36 -11.91 3.51
N TYR A 99 -3.90 -12.01 2.30
CA TYR A 99 -5.34 -12.15 2.09
C TYR A 99 -5.88 -13.39 2.80
N ASN A 100 -5.22 -14.54 2.68
CA ASN A 100 -5.65 -15.77 3.34
C ASN A 100 -5.58 -15.67 4.87
N LEU A 101 -4.62 -14.94 5.41
CA LEU A 101 -4.50 -14.65 6.85
C LEU A 101 -5.63 -13.74 7.34
N CYS A 102 -6.00 -12.74 6.54
CA CYS A 102 -7.08 -11.79 6.88
C CYS A 102 -8.48 -12.38 6.66
N LYS A 103 -8.67 -13.28 5.69
CA LYS A 103 -9.96 -13.88 5.33
C LYS A 103 -10.79 -14.40 6.52
N PRO A 104 -10.24 -15.16 7.49
CA PRO A 104 -11.02 -15.62 8.64
C PRO A 104 -11.44 -14.49 9.60
N LEU A 105 -10.76 -13.34 9.58
CA LEU A 105 -11.07 -12.18 10.42
C LEU A 105 -12.24 -11.36 9.87
N ILE A 106 -12.51 -11.44 8.56
CA ILE A 106 -13.54 -10.66 7.87
C ILE A 106 -14.93 -10.88 8.51
N LYS A 107 -15.34 -12.14 8.65
CA LYS A 107 -16.69 -12.48 9.15
C LYS A 107 -16.91 -12.09 10.62
N PRO A 108 -15.98 -12.35 11.56
CA PRO A 108 -16.05 -11.82 12.91
C PRO A 108 -16.15 -10.29 12.96
N THR A 109 -15.33 -9.58 12.18
CA THR A 109 -15.36 -8.12 12.13
C THR A 109 -16.71 -7.59 11.65
N PHE A 110 -17.30 -8.19 10.62
CA PHE A 110 -18.64 -7.82 10.17
C PHE A 110 -19.70 -8.02 11.25
N LYS A 111 -19.67 -9.15 11.97
CA LYS A 111 -20.61 -9.41 13.07
C LYS A 111 -20.51 -8.37 14.17
N ILE A 112 -19.31 -7.87 14.47
CA ILE A 112 -19.14 -6.79 15.45
C ILE A 112 -19.87 -5.54 14.96
N ILE A 113 -19.65 -5.13 13.71
CA ILE A 113 -20.32 -3.95 13.13
C ILE A 113 -21.85 -4.12 13.12
N GLU A 114 -22.34 -5.29 12.72
CA GLU A 114 -23.79 -5.61 12.74
C GLU A 114 -24.39 -5.47 14.14
N ASN A 115 -23.72 -6.02 15.16
CA ASN A 115 -24.18 -5.96 16.55
C ASN A 115 -24.30 -4.53 17.07
N TYR A 116 -23.47 -3.61 16.57
CA TYR A 116 -23.48 -2.21 16.97
C TYR A 116 -24.26 -1.30 16.03
N SER A 117 -24.80 -1.79 14.90
CA SER A 117 -25.41 -0.95 13.87
C SER A 117 -26.58 -0.09 14.39
N ASN A 118 -27.45 -0.68 15.21
CA ASN A 118 -28.58 0.05 15.82
C ASN A 118 -28.11 1.14 16.80
N GLN A 119 -27.02 0.88 17.53
CA GLN A 119 -26.46 1.85 18.46
C GLN A 119 -25.79 3.00 17.71
N ILE A 120 -25.05 2.71 16.64
CA ILE A 120 -24.43 3.71 15.76
C ILE A 120 -25.52 4.62 15.18
N GLU A 121 -26.63 4.05 14.71
CA GLU A 121 -27.78 4.79 14.19
C GLU A 121 -28.46 5.67 15.25
N ALA A 122 -28.67 5.13 16.45
CA ALA A 122 -29.23 5.92 17.55
C ALA A 122 -28.32 7.10 17.93
N LEU A 123 -27.00 6.89 17.93
CA LEU A 123 -26.02 7.95 18.21
C LEU A 123 -25.96 8.98 17.07
N SER A 124 -26.01 8.56 15.81
CA SER A 124 -25.97 9.49 14.67
C SER A 124 -27.19 10.41 14.64
N LYS A 125 -28.36 9.92 15.07
CA LYS A 125 -29.58 10.73 15.19
C LYS A 125 -29.51 11.85 16.23
N ARG A 126 -28.52 11.83 17.12
CA ARG A 126 -28.25 12.93 18.06
C ARG A 126 -27.58 14.12 17.39
N ILE A 127 -27.02 13.94 16.18
CA ILE A 127 -26.48 15.02 15.37
C ILE A 127 -27.66 15.67 14.65
N GLU A 128 -27.90 16.94 14.92
CA GLU A 128 -29.08 17.69 14.44
C GLU A 128 -29.27 17.55 12.92
N THR A 129 -28.19 17.68 12.16
CA THR A 129 -28.18 17.53 10.69
C THR A 129 -28.67 16.15 10.21
N PHE A 130 -28.41 15.08 10.95
CA PHE A 130 -28.78 13.70 10.55
C PHE A 130 -30.14 13.26 11.09
N ASN A 131 -30.68 13.98 12.08
CA ASN A 131 -31.92 13.61 12.75
C ASN A 131 -33.09 13.45 11.77
N HIS A 132 -33.14 14.29 10.74
CA HIS A 132 -34.22 14.31 9.74
C HIS A 132 -33.97 13.41 8.51
N LEU A 133 -32.76 12.88 8.33
CA LEU A 133 -32.38 12.10 7.15
C LEU A 133 -32.63 10.61 7.34
N SER A 134 -32.95 9.85 6.29
CA SER A 134 -32.98 8.38 6.41
C SER A 134 -31.56 7.83 6.59
N LYS A 135 -31.42 6.67 7.24
CA LYS A 135 -30.11 6.03 7.49
C LYS A 135 -29.30 5.91 6.21
N GLU A 136 -29.94 5.51 5.13
CA GLU A 136 -29.34 5.29 3.80
C GLU A 136 -28.71 6.56 3.23
N SER A 137 -29.26 7.72 3.59
CA SER A 137 -28.81 9.02 3.05
C SER A 137 -27.46 9.47 3.63
N TYR A 138 -27.10 8.99 4.83
CA TYR A 138 -25.87 9.40 5.51
C TYR A 138 -25.01 8.21 5.99
N SER A 139 -25.44 6.97 5.70
CA SER A 139 -24.69 5.76 6.05
C SER A 139 -23.31 5.74 5.39
N LEU A 140 -23.20 6.22 4.15
CA LEU A 140 -21.91 6.32 3.48
C LEU A 140 -20.96 7.19 4.31
N LEU A 141 -21.40 8.32 4.83
CA LEU A 141 -20.61 9.22 5.67
C LEU A 141 -20.27 8.62 7.05
N LEU A 142 -21.18 7.85 7.66
CA LEU A 142 -20.89 7.20 8.95
C LEU A 142 -19.83 6.11 8.84
N TYR A 143 -19.90 5.34 7.76
CA TYR A 143 -18.97 4.25 7.53
C TYR A 143 -17.79 4.70 6.65
N SER A 144 -17.75 5.97 6.22
CA SER A 144 -16.75 6.50 5.30
C SER A 144 -15.36 6.37 5.89
N GLY A 145 -15.16 6.67 7.17
CA GLY A 145 -13.85 6.50 7.81
C GLY A 145 -13.30 5.06 7.77
N VAL A 146 -14.16 4.06 7.62
CA VAL A 146 -13.77 2.65 7.50
C VAL A 146 -13.72 2.19 6.03
N LEU A 147 -14.64 2.71 5.21
CA LEU A 147 -14.79 2.34 3.80
C LEU A 147 -13.80 3.09 2.88
N LEU A 148 -13.55 4.36 3.14
CA LEU A 148 -12.68 5.24 2.36
C LEU A 148 -11.20 4.87 2.48
N ASP A 149 -10.76 4.41 3.67
CA ASP A 149 -9.37 4.02 3.92
C ASP A 149 -8.96 2.72 3.19
N PHE A 150 -9.91 1.91 2.70
CA PHE A 150 -9.64 0.60 2.07
C PHE A 150 -9.61 0.63 0.52
N GLY A 151 -8.99 1.66 -0.06
CA GLY A 151 -8.77 1.76 -1.51
C GLY A 151 -10.00 2.23 -2.30
N GLN A 152 -11.15 2.47 -1.65
CA GLN A 152 -12.32 3.08 -2.27
C GLN A 152 -12.16 4.59 -2.48
N ILE A 153 -11.21 5.27 -1.83
CA ILE A 153 -10.94 6.70 -2.10
C ILE A 153 -10.72 6.95 -3.59
N ASN A 154 -9.90 6.15 -4.27
CA ASN A 154 -9.67 6.34 -5.71
C ASN A 154 -10.97 6.14 -6.51
N TYR A 155 -11.79 5.16 -6.13
CA TYR A 155 -13.05 4.90 -6.83
C TYR A 155 -14.10 6.00 -6.56
N ILE A 156 -14.10 6.59 -5.37
CA ILE A 156 -15.00 7.68 -5.01
C ILE A 156 -14.55 9.00 -5.64
N GLU A 157 -13.25 9.26 -5.68
CA GLU A 157 -12.67 10.37 -6.44
C GLU A 157 -13.00 10.22 -7.93
N GLU A 158 -12.82 9.04 -8.53
CA GLU A 158 -13.09 8.84 -9.97
C GLU A 158 -14.57 8.95 -10.36
N ASN A 159 -15.50 8.55 -9.48
CA ASN A 159 -16.92 8.41 -9.86
C ASN A 159 -17.85 9.48 -9.27
N TYR A 160 -17.42 10.23 -8.24
CA TYR A 160 -18.32 11.11 -7.48
C TYR A 160 -17.77 12.51 -7.15
N LEU A 161 -16.48 12.78 -7.37
CA LEU A 161 -15.85 14.10 -7.19
C LEU A 161 -15.31 14.64 -8.53
#